data_AF-A0A2G2GAR7-F1
#
_entry.id   AF-A0A2G2GAR7-F1
#
_cell.length_a   1.000
_cell.length_b   1.000
_cell.length_c   1.000
_cell.angle_alpha   90.00
_cell.angle_beta   90.00
_cell.angle_gamma   90.00
#
_symmetry.space_group_name_H-M   'P 1'
#
loop_
_entity.id
_entity.type
_entity.pdbx_description
1 polymer ?
#
loop_
_entity_poly.entity_id
_entity_poly.type
_entity_poly.pdbx_seq_one_letter_code
_entity_poly.pdbx_strand_id
1 'polypeptide(L)'
;MINVTTPQKDVVLAFFQNDIKLVKKYFMMISFDFDESFQYCIFKDFIFSAAGMMKDLDHAIYNAELLSSFKTIQTLDQAYTSFSSKSKHSLHVYTKEFLSSQKEYVAQQKKYDDLQAELQMLISKEQSLNTQLKAEKAKIAKLKAEGKLKELPKEKADAIKILRREHVDTVHFLGQRRNELDDVQGLLKNFEHEHKAIFMDFFKTVKEKLDYQYTQSLSFFGFEFNEKLFIDSEKSASVQKFKKEANIKGDLNLCKYVEYYLKNVNPDAIADKDKKEKLNAAKQYCKNIKERENLF
;
A
#
# COMPACT_ATOMS: atom_id res chain seq x y z
N MET A 1 8.79 29.48 0.22
CA MET A 1 7.79 28.45 0.59
C MET A 1 7.42 27.72 -0.69
N ILE A 2 7.40 26.38 -0.68
CA ILE A 2 7.00 25.58 -1.86
C ILE A 2 5.47 25.55 -1.89
N ASN A 3 4.87 25.91 -3.02
CA ASN A 3 3.42 25.93 -3.16
C ASN A 3 2.86 24.57 -3.60
N VAL A 4 1.71 24.20 -3.03
CA VAL A 4 0.96 23.02 -3.46
C VAL A 4 0.35 23.28 -4.84
N THR A 5 0.77 22.49 -5.83
CA THR A 5 0.19 22.50 -7.19
C THR A 5 -0.97 21.52 -7.30
N THR A 6 -0.85 20.35 -6.67
CA THR A 6 -1.86 19.29 -6.69
C THR A 6 -2.30 19.00 -5.25
N PRO A 7 -3.57 19.24 -4.87
CA PRO A 7 -4.05 18.96 -3.52
C PRO A 7 -3.87 17.49 -3.10
N GLN A 8 -3.58 17.26 -1.82
CA GLN A 8 -3.43 15.92 -1.23
C GLN A 8 -4.66 15.05 -1.53
N LYS A 9 -5.84 15.65 -1.39
CA LYS A 9 -7.13 15.02 -1.66
C LYS A 9 -7.21 14.43 -3.07
N ASP A 10 -6.79 15.19 -4.07
CA ASP A 10 -6.95 14.78 -5.46
C ASP A 10 -6.03 13.61 -5.79
N VAL A 11 -4.82 13.60 -5.24
CA VAL A 11 -3.88 12.47 -5.38
C VAL A 11 -4.45 11.19 -4.74
N VAL A 12 -4.96 11.29 -3.51
CA VAL A 12 -5.55 10.12 -2.82
C VAL A 12 -6.79 9.60 -3.56
N LEU A 13 -7.65 10.50 -4.05
CA LEU A 13 -8.84 10.11 -4.81
C LEU A 13 -8.47 9.49 -6.16
N ALA A 14 -7.43 9.97 -6.84
CA ALA A 14 -6.91 9.37 -8.05
C ALA A 14 -6.34 7.97 -7.79
N PHE A 15 -5.57 7.79 -6.71
CA PHE A 15 -4.99 6.50 -6.31
C PHE A 15 -6.05 5.41 -6.05
N PHE A 16 -7.20 5.80 -5.50
CA PHE A 16 -8.33 4.89 -5.22
C PHE A 16 -9.46 4.96 -6.26
N GLN A 17 -9.28 5.64 -7.40
CA GLN A 17 -10.37 5.96 -8.31
C GLN A 17 -11.16 4.73 -8.77
N ASN A 18 -10.45 3.63 -9.09
CA ASN A 18 -11.09 2.39 -9.56
C ASN A 18 -11.86 1.69 -8.44
N ASP A 19 -11.33 1.67 -7.22
CA ASP A 19 -12.02 1.10 -6.06
C ASP A 19 -13.27 1.90 -5.72
N ILE A 20 -13.15 3.23 -5.70
CA ILE A 20 -14.27 4.13 -5.46
C ILE A 20 -15.39 3.86 -6.46
N LYS A 21 -15.07 3.75 -7.76
CA LYS A 21 -16.06 3.47 -8.81
C LYS A 21 -16.73 2.11 -8.61
N LEU A 22 -15.92 1.07 -8.37
CA LEU A 22 -16.42 -0.29 -8.24
C LEU A 22 -17.28 -0.47 -6.98
N VAL A 23 -16.74 -0.13 -5.82
CA VAL A 23 -17.42 -0.37 -4.55
C VAL A 23 -18.65 0.51 -4.40
N LYS A 24 -18.63 1.75 -4.90
CA LYS A 24 -19.81 2.62 -4.87
C LYS A 24 -20.98 2.04 -5.67
N LYS A 25 -20.70 1.43 -6.83
CA LYS A 25 -21.74 0.76 -7.63
C LYS A 25 -22.47 -0.31 -6.81
N TYR A 26 -21.72 -1.19 -6.15
CA TYR A 26 -22.28 -2.32 -5.40
C TYR A 26 -22.85 -1.89 -4.03
N PHE A 27 -22.22 -0.96 -3.34
CA PHE A 27 -22.70 -0.42 -2.08
C PHE A 27 -24.05 0.28 -2.22
N MET A 28 -24.30 0.95 -3.36
CA MET A 28 -25.60 1.56 -3.66
C MET A 28 -26.73 0.55 -3.96
N MET A 29 -26.40 -0.73 -4.17
CA MET A 29 -27.36 -1.80 -4.45
C MET A 29 -27.78 -2.57 -3.19
N ILE A 30 -27.15 -2.29 -2.03
CA ILE A 30 -27.47 -2.93 -0.76
C ILE A 30 -28.90 -2.55 -0.36
N SER A 31 -29.76 -3.55 -0.16
CA SER A 31 -30.98 -3.37 0.63
C SER A 31 -30.63 -3.59 2.11
N PHE A 32 -31.22 -2.81 3.01
CA PHE A 32 -30.96 -2.93 4.46
C PHE A 32 -31.73 -4.11 5.11
N ASP A 33 -32.41 -4.93 4.31
CA ASP A 33 -33.18 -6.09 4.77
C ASP A 33 -32.34 -7.38 4.73
N PHE A 34 -31.14 -7.36 5.33
CA PHE A 34 -30.29 -8.56 5.48
C PHE A 34 -29.73 -8.66 6.90
N ASP A 35 -29.25 -9.85 7.30
CA ASP A 35 -28.65 -10.00 8.62
C ASP A 35 -27.31 -9.26 8.71
N GLU A 36 -27.32 -8.07 9.33
CA GLU A 36 -26.12 -7.24 9.52
C GLU A 36 -25.02 -7.93 10.34
N SER A 37 -25.36 -8.98 11.10
CA SER A 37 -24.36 -9.78 11.82
C SER A 37 -23.62 -10.78 10.92
N PHE A 38 -24.09 -10.97 9.68
CA PHE A 38 -23.40 -11.77 8.68
C PHE A 38 -22.12 -11.06 8.19
N GLN A 39 -20.98 -11.73 8.37
CA GLN A 39 -19.69 -11.23 7.90
C GLN A 39 -19.12 -12.15 6.84
N TYR A 40 -19.06 -11.66 5.59
CA TYR A 40 -18.54 -12.45 4.47
C TYR A 40 -17.10 -12.96 4.72
N CYS A 41 -16.24 -12.18 5.37
CA CYS A 41 -14.85 -12.59 5.64
C CYS A 41 -14.74 -13.85 6.54
N ILE A 42 -15.76 -14.11 7.37
CA ILE A 42 -15.89 -15.31 8.20
C ILE A 42 -16.36 -16.49 7.34
N PHE A 43 -17.36 -16.25 6.48
CA PHE A 43 -18.05 -17.31 5.75
C PHE A 43 -17.51 -17.60 4.35
N LYS A 44 -16.59 -16.79 3.82
CA LYS A 44 -16.04 -16.88 2.46
C LYS A 44 -15.69 -18.31 2.06
N ASP A 45 -14.87 -18.98 2.87
CA ASP A 45 -14.38 -20.32 2.52
C ASP A 45 -15.52 -21.35 2.52
N PHE A 46 -16.49 -21.21 3.44
CA PHE A 46 -17.68 -22.05 3.48
C PHE A 46 -18.58 -21.80 2.28
N ILE A 47 -18.80 -20.54 1.89
CA ILE A 47 -19.61 -20.16 0.73
C ILE A 47 -19.00 -20.75 -0.54
N PHE A 48 -17.69 -20.61 -0.74
CA PHE A 48 -17.00 -21.12 -1.94
C PHE A 48 -16.98 -22.65 -1.96
N SER A 49 -16.79 -23.29 -0.82
CA SER A 49 -16.84 -24.75 -0.69
C SER A 49 -18.26 -25.29 -0.93
N ALA A 50 -19.28 -24.66 -0.36
CA ALA A 50 -20.68 -25.02 -0.58
C ALA A 50 -21.04 -24.85 -2.05
N ALA A 51 -20.69 -23.72 -2.64
CA ALA A 51 -20.84 -23.42 -4.06
C ALA A 51 -20.28 -24.54 -4.95
N GLY A 52 -19.02 -24.92 -4.72
CA GLY A 52 -18.36 -26.01 -5.45
C GLY A 52 -19.09 -27.35 -5.28
N MET A 53 -19.37 -27.74 -4.03
CA MET A 53 -20.07 -29.00 -3.73
C MET A 53 -21.45 -29.08 -4.39
N MET A 54 -22.25 -28.01 -4.30
CA MET A 54 -23.59 -27.98 -4.93
C MET A 54 -23.48 -28.10 -6.44
N LYS A 55 -22.53 -27.39 -7.05
CA LYS A 55 -22.28 -27.49 -8.49
C LYS A 55 -21.90 -28.90 -8.90
N ASP A 56 -21.07 -29.58 -8.13
CA ASP A 56 -20.60 -30.93 -8.43
C ASP A 56 -21.71 -31.98 -8.26
N LEU A 57 -22.62 -31.77 -7.31
CA LEU A 57 -23.80 -32.61 -7.12
C LEU A 57 -24.84 -32.41 -8.23
N ASP A 58 -25.05 -31.17 -8.67
CA ASP A 58 -25.98 -30.84 -9.73
C ASP A 58 -25.63 -29.50 -10.40
N HIS A 59 -25.16 -29.57 -11.65
CA HIS A 59 -24.82 -28.40 -12.45
C HIS A 59 -26.02 -27.48 -12.73
N ALA A 60 -27.26 -27.99 -12.69
CA ALA A 60 -28.46 -27.20 -12.99
C ALA A 60 -28.79 -26.18 -11.89
N ILE A 61 -28.24 -26.34 -10.68
CA ILE A 61 -28.38 -25.38 -9.57
C ILE A 61 -27.78 -24.02 -9.97
N TYR A 62 -26.70 -24.02 -10.75
CA TYR A 62 -26.05 -22.81 -11.26
C TYR A 62 -26.77 -22.23 -12.48
N ASN A 63 -28.00 -21.79 -12.28
CA ASN A 63 -28.70 -20.98 -13.27
C ASN A 63 -27.99 -19.62 -13.52
N ALA A 64 -28.37 -18.94 -14.59
CA ALA A 64 -27.71 -17.70 -15.01
C ALA A 64 -27.70 -16.61 -13.91
N GLU A 65 -28.74 -16.56 -13.08
CA GLU A 65 -28.88 -15.60 -12.00
C GLU A 65 -27.91 -15.90 -10.85
N LEU A 66 -27.88 -17.14 -10.37
CA LEU A 66 -26.98 -17.57 -9.29
C LEU A 66 -25.51 -17.47 -9.72
N LEU A 67 -25.20 -17.79 -10.99
CA LEU A 67 -23.87 -17.61 -11.56
C LEU A 67 -23.46 -16.13 -11.63
N SER A 68 -24.39 -15.24 -11.98
CA SER A 68 -24.15 -13.79 -11.99
C SER A 68 -23.87 -13.25 -10.59
N SER A 69 -24.64 -13.69 -9.59
CA SER A 69 -24.44 -13.34 -8.19
C SER A 69 -23.08 -13.83 -7.68
N PHE A 70 -22.71 -15.08 -7.97
CA PHE A 70 -21.40 -15.62 -7.60
C PHE A 70 -20.24 -14.83 -8.23
N LYS A 71 -20.34 -14.49 -9.52
CA LYS A 71 -19.34 -13.64 -10.21
C LYS A 71 -19.20 -12.27 -9.57
N THR A 72 -20.29 -11.70 -9.07
CA THR A 72 -20.29 -10.42 -8.36
C THR A 72 -19.44 -10.49 -7.10
N ILE A 73 -19.66 -11.52 -6.27
CA ILE A 73 -18.87 -11.78 -5.06
C ILE A 73 -17.39 -11.97 -5.42
N GLN A 74 -17.08 -12.81 -6.42
CA GLN A 74 -15.70 -13.05 -6.84
C GLN A 74 -15.00 -11.76 -7.28
N THR A 75 -15.70 -10.92 -8.06
CA THR A 75 -15.16 -9.64 -8.53
C THR A 75 -14.89 -8.70 -7.35
N LEU A 76 -15.84 -8.59 -6.42
CA LEU A 76 -15.68 -7.76 -5.21
C LEU A 76 -14.57 -8.27 -4.30
N ASP A 77 -14.46 -9.58 -4.10
CA ASP A 77 -13.45 -10.21 -3.25
C ASP A 77 -12.03 -10.04 -3.79
N GLN A 78 -11.86 -10.23 -5.10
CA GLN A 78 -10.59 -9.97 -5.78
C GLN A 78 -10.20 -8.49 -5.68
N ALA A 79 -11.14 -7.59 -5.95
CA ALA A 79 -10.90 -6.16 -5.85
C ALA A 79 -10.57 -5.73 -4.42
N TYR A 80 -11.27 -6.27 -3.42
CA TYR A 80 -10.98 -6.00 -2.01
C TYR A 80 -9.62 -6.51 -1.58
N THR A 81 -9.20 -7.69 -2.06
CA THR A 81 -7.85 -8.22 -1.82
C THR A 81 -6.78 -7.30 -2.41
N SER A 82 -6.96 -6.84 -3.66
CA SER A 82 -6.06 -5.87 -4.30
C SER A 82 -6.04 -4.53 -3.55
N PHE A 83 -7.21 -4.02 -3.15
CA PHE A 83 -7.35 -2.81 -2.34
C PHE A 83 -6.62 -2.92 -1.00
N SER A 84 -6.85 -4.00 -0.25
CA SER A 84 -6.25 -4.25 1.05
C SER A 84 -4.73 -4.29 0.95
N SER A 85 -4.19 -4.95 -0.09
CA SER A 85 -2.76 -4.97 -0.36
C SER A 85 -2.20 -3.56 -0.65
N LYS A 86 -2.77 -2.84 -1.62
CA LYS A 86 -2.23 -1.53 -2.03
C LYS A 86 -2.39 -0.45 -0.95
N SER A 87 -3.43 -0.54 -0.12
CA SER A 87 -3.70 0.42 0.96
C SER A 87 -2.70 0.38 2.13
N LYS A 88 -1.79 -0.60 2.15
CA LYS A 88 -0.68 -0.69 3.12
C LYS A 88 0.46 0.27 2.81
N HIS A 89 0.49 0.86 1.62
CA HIS A 89 1.64 1.60 1.10
C HIS A 89 1.44 3.14 1.10
N SER A 90 0.75 3.70 2.11
CA SER A 90 0.45 5.15 2.16
C SER A 90 1.68 6.05 2.07
N LEU A 91 2.79 5.68 2.72
CA LEU A 91 4.05 6.43 2.63
C LEU A 91 4.63 6.41 1.22
N HIS A 92 4.51 5.29 0.51
CA HIS A 92 4.97 5.19 -0.86
C HIS A 92 4.16 6.11 -1.78
N VAL A 93 2.83 6.11 -1.65
CA VAL A 93 1.95 7.01 -2.42
C VAL A 93 2.26 8.47 -2.13
N TYR A 94 2.51 8.82 -0.87
CA TYR A 94 2.95 10.17 -0.50
C TYR A 94 4.22 10.58 -1.25
N THR A 95 5.28 9.77 -1.18
CA THR A 95 6.58 10.12 -1.77
C THR A 95 6.57 10.03 -3.30
N LYS A 96 5.91 9.03 -3.89
CA LYS A 96 5.99 8.75 -5.32
C LYS A 96 4.87 9.38 -6.15
N GLU A 97 3.73 9.69 -5.56
CA GLU A 97 2.62 10.32 -6.28
C GLU A 97 2.39 11.75 -5.79
N PHE A 98 2.27 11.98 -4.48
CA PHE A 98 2.00 13.33 -3.98
C PHE A 98 3.18 14.26 -4.20
N LEU A 99 4.38 13.95 -3.70
CA LEU A 99 5.55 14.83 -3.84
C LEU A 99 5.96 15.03 -5.31
N SER A 100 5.90 13.98 -6.12
CA SER A 100 6.24 14.05 -7.55
C SER A 100 5.24 14.87 -8.38
N SER A 101 3.99 15.01 -7.90
CA SER A 101 2.97 15.87 -8.52
C SER A 101 3.13 17.36 -8.19
N GLN A 102 4.06 17.73 -7.31
CA GLN A 102 4.32 19.12 -6.93
C GLN A 102 5.48 19.69 -7.76
N LYS A 103 5.16 20.56 -8.72
CA LYS A 103 6.13 21.08 -9.69
C LYS A 103 7.33 21.77 -9.03
N GLU A 104 7.06 22.66 -8.08
CA GLU A 104 8.10 23.39 -7.35
C GLU A 104 8.95 22.47 -6.48
N TYR A 105 8.33 21.48 -5.81
CA TYR A 105 9.05 20.48 -5.02
C TYR A 105 10.04 19.70 -5.89
N VAL A 106 9.58 19.20 -7.04
CA VAL A 106 10.44 18.45 -7.98
C VAL A 106 11.59 19.33 -8.49
N ALA A 107 11.33 20.61 -8.78
CA ALA A 107 12.38 21.54 -9.18
C ALA A 107 13.43 21.77 -8.08
N GLN A 108 12.98 21.93 -6.82
CA GLN A 108 13.90 22.07 -5.67
C GLN A 108 14.66 20.77 -5.38
N GLN A 109 14.03 19.60 -5.54
CA GLN A 109 14.70 18.31 -5.39
C GLN A 109 15.79 18.14 -6.44
N LYS A 110 15.51 18.47 -7.71
CA LYS A 110 16.53 18.46 -8.76
C LYS A 110 17.68 19.42 -8.44
N LYS A 111 17.36 20.64 -8.00
CA LYS A 111 18.37 21.63 -7.58
C LYS A 111 19.24 21.09 -6.43
N TYR A 112 18.63 20.42 -5.45
CA TYR A 112 19.36 19.77 -4.36
C TYR A 112 20.35 18.71 -4.89
N ASP A 113 19.88 17.83 -5.78
CA ASP A 113 20.71 16.77 -6.36
C ASP A 113 21.86 17.35 -7.19
N ASP A 114 21.59 18.39 -8.00
CA ASP A 114 22.60 19.10 -8.80
C ASP A 114 23.65 19.79 -7.91
N LEU A 115 23.23 20.44 -6.81
CA LEU A 115 24.13 21.06 -5.84
C LEU A 115 24.99 20.03 -5.10
N GLN A 116 24.45 18.86 -4.77
CA GLN A 116 25.23 17.78 -4.18
C GLN A 116 26.34 17.31 -5.13
N ALA A 117 26.02 17.14 -6.41
CA ALA A 117 27.01 16.76 -7.42
C ALA A 117 28.08 17.85 -7.61
N GLU A 118 27.68 19.13 -7.69
CA GLU A 118 28.60 20.27 -7.78
C GLU A 118 29.55 20.34 -6.57
N LEU A 119 29.02 20.16 -5.36
CA LEU A 119 29.82 20.13 -4.13
C LEU A 119 30.86 19.01 -4.15
N GLN A 120 30.52 17.80 -4.61
CA GLN A 120 31.49 16.71 -4.71
C GLN A 120 32.64 17.02 -5.68
N MET A 121 32.31 17.66 -6.82
CA MET A 121 33.31 18.12 -7.78
C MET A 121 34.22 19.20 -7.19
N LEU A 122 33.65 20.19 -6.49
CA LEU A 122 34.40 21.26 -5.83
C LEU A 122 35.29 20.73 -4.69
N ILE A 123 34.82 19.75 -3.92
CA ILE A 123 35.62 19.10 -2.86
C ILE A 123 36.84 18.42 -3.47
N SER A 124 36.65 17.67 -4.55
CA SER A 124 37.74 16.99 -5.26
C SER A 124 38.75 17.99 -5.86
N LYS A 125 38.25 19.10 -6.42
CA LYS A 125 39.09 20.19 -6.92
C LYS A 125 39.91 20.85 -5.81
N GLU A 126 39.28 21.16 -4.67
CA GLU A 126 39.96 21.74 -3.51
C GLU A 126 41.08 20.83 -2.99
N GLN A 127 40.81 19.53 -2.85
CA GLN A 127 41.79 18.54 -2.40
C GLN A 127 42.98 18.45 -3.36
N SER A 128 42.72 18.47 -4.67
CA SER A 128 43.77 18.47 -5.71
C SER A 128 44.64 19.73 -5.61
N LEU A 129 44.03 20.92 -5.56
CA LEU A 129 44.73 22.20 -5.44
C LEU A 129 45.56 22.28 -4.14
N ASN A 130 44.99 21.84 -3.02
CA ASN A 130 45.68 21.79 -1.73
C ASN A 130 46.90 20.85 -1.77
N THR A 131 46.75 19.68 -2.41
CA THR A 131 47.84 18.73 -2.60
C THR A 131 48.97 19.31 -3.47
N GLN A 132 48.62 19.96 -4.59
CA GLN A 132 49.58 20.64 -5.46
C GLN A 132 50.30 21.76 -4.71
N LEU A 133 49.58 22.60 -3.96
CA LEU A 133 50.16 23.68 -3.16
C LEU A 133 51.12 23.15 -2.09
N LYS A 134 50.79 22.04 -1.41
CA LYS A 134 51.68 21.39 -0.45
C LYS A 134 52.94 20.84 -1.13
N ALA A 135 52.79 20.19 -2.28
CA ALA A 135 53.92 19.65 -3.04
C ALA A 135 54.87 20.76 -3.52
N GLU A 136 54.36 21.85 -4.08
CA GLU A 136 55.19 22.98 -4.52
C GLU A 136 55.87 23.68 -3.34
N LYS A 137 55.18 23.87 -2.22
CA LYS A 137 55.79 24.39 -0.98
C LYS A 137 56.93 23.48 -0.49
N ALA A 138 56.74 22.17 -0.50
CA ALA A 138 57.76 21.19 -0.09
C ALA A 138 58.98 21.20 -1.03
N LYS A 139 58.77 21.26 -2.36
CA LYS A 139 59.85 21.38 -3.35
C LYS A 139 60.67 22.65 -3.12
N ILE A 140 60.02 23.80 -2.90
CA ILE A 140 60.71 25.06 -2.63
C ILE A 140 61.50 24.99 -1.32
N ALA A 141 60.91 24.43 -0.26
CA ALA A 141 61.59 24.27 1.02
C ALA A 141 62.85 23.39 0.89
N LYS A 142 62.76 22.28 0.14
CA LYS A 142 63.90 21.39 -0.14
C LYS A 142 65.01 22.10 -0.91
N LEU A 143 64.68 22.82 -1.99
CA LEU A 143 65.67 23.55 -2.79
C LEU A 143 66.37 24.67 -2.01
N LYS A 144 65.67 25.33 -1.09
CA LYS A 144 66.27 26.31 -0.17
C LYS A 144 67.21 25.63 0.83
N ALA A 145 66.80 24.52 1.43
CA ALA A 145 67.63 23.77 2.38
C ALA A 145 68.92 23.21 1.74
N GLU A 146 68.85 22.81 0.47
CA GLU A 146 70.02 22.35 -0.31
C GLU A 146 70.92 23.50 -0.79
N GLY A 147 70.60 24.76 -0.48
CA GLY A 147 71.36 25.94 -0.95
C GLY A 147 71.28 26.21 -2.45
N LYS A 148 70.46 25.45 -3.19
CA LYS A 148 70.30 25.50 -4.65
C LYS A 148 69.37 26.63 -5.12
N LEU A 149 68.69 27.31 -4.20
CA LEU A 149 67.73 28.37 -4.51
C LEU A 149 68.11 29.66 -3.76
N LYS A 150 68.79 30.60 -4.45
CA LYS A 150 69.09 31.94 -3.90
C LYS A 150 67.85 32.84 -3.92
N GLU A 151 67.11 32.84 -5.03
CA GLU A 151 65.81 33.53 -5.19
C GLU A 151 64.84 32.66 -5.98
N LEU A 152 63.53 32.83 -5.71
CA LEU A 152 62.48 32.11 -6.44
C LEU A 152 62.23 32.82 -7.79
N PRO A 153 62.31 32.12 -8.94
CA PRO A 153 61.99 32.72 -10.23
C PRO A 153 60.59 33.34 -10.22
N LYS A 154 60.46 34.55 -10.77
CA LYS A 154 59.21 35.32 -10.77
C LYS A 154 58.03 34.52 -11.35
N GLU A 155 58.25 33.80 -12.45
CA GLU A 155 57.25 32.94 -13.08
C GLU A 155 56.71 31.85 -12.13
N LYS A 156 57.59 31.22 -11.33
CA LYS A 156 57.17 30.21 -10.33
C LYS A 156 56.42 30.85 -9.16
N ALA A 157 56.83 32.05 -8.74
CA ALA A 157 56.14 32.80 -7.72
C ALA A 157 54.71 33.17 -8.16
N ASP A 158 54.56 33.62 -9.41
CA ASP A 158 53.29 33.97 -10.01
C ASP A 158 52.39 32.75 -10.20
N ALA A 159 52.93 31.61 -10.66
CA ALA A 159 52.18 30.34 -10.76
C ALA A 159 51.63 29.87 -9.41
N ILE A 160 52.43 29.94 -8.34
CA ILE A 160 51.97 29.59 -6.98
C ILE A 160 50.93 30.57 -6.47
N LYS A 161 51.05 31.87 -6.81
CA LYS A 161 50.05 32.88 -6.45
C LYS A 161 48.71 32.59 -7.13
N ILE A 162 48.72 32.19 -8.40
CA ILE A 162 47.53 31.76 -9.15
C ILE A 162 46.90 30.55 -8.48
N LEU A 163 47.67 29.49 -8.19
CA LEU A 163 47.17 28.29 -7.51
C LEU A 163 46.54 28.60 -6.14
N ARG A 164 47.15 29.52 -5.36
CA ARG A 164 46.57 29.96 -4.08
C ARG A 164 45.26 30.70 -4.27
N ARG A 165 45.17 31.55 -5.29
CA ARG A 165 43.95 32.28 -5.61
C ARG A 165 42.84 31.30 -5.99
N GLU A 166 43.10 30.39 -6.91
CA GLU A 166 42.15 29.36 -7.32
C GLU A 166 41.69 28.46 -6.16
N HIS A 167 42.61 28.13 -5.23
CA HIS A 167 42.27 27.38 -4.02
C HIS A 167 41.33 28.17 -3.11
N VAL A 168 41.63 29.44 -2.83
CA VAL A 168 40.76 30.31 -2.00
C VAL A 168 39.40 30.52 -2.66
N ASP A 169 39.35 30.77 -3.97
CA ASP A 169 38.10 30.93 -4.73
C ASP A 169 37.27 29.63 -4.66
N THR A 170 37.91 28.46 -4.81
CA THR A 170 37.23 27.16 -4.68
C THR A 170 36.67 26.94 -3.27
N VAL A 171 37.42 27.30 -2.22
CA VAL A 171 36.94 27.23 -0.82
C VAL A 171 35.76 28.18 -0.60
N HIS A 172 35.80 29.37 -1.19
CA HIS A 172 34.69 30.32 -1.12
C HIS A 172 33.42 29.76 -1.78
N PHE A 173 33.54 29.21 -3.00
CA PHE A 173 32.42 28.57 -3.69
C PHE A 173 31.87 27.37 -2.92
N LEU A 174 32.73 26.55 -2.30
CA LEU A 174 32.29 25.47 -1.41
C LEU A 174 31.40 25.98 -0.28
N GLY A 175 31.79 27.08 0.38
CA GLY A 175 30.97 27.71 1.41
C GLY A 175 29.62 28.17 0.89
N GLN A 176 29.62 28.88 -0.25
CA GLN A 176 28.38 29.36 -0.88
C GLN A 176 27.42 28.23 -1.25
N ARG A 177 27.94 27.16 -1.88
CA ARG A 177 27.12 26.01 -2.29
C ARG A 177 26.61 25.19 -1.13
N ARG A 178 27.34 25.10 -0.02
CA ARG A 178 26.85 24.46 1.21
C ARG A 178 25.67 25.21 1.80
N ASN A 179 25.78 26.53 1.93
CA ASN A 179 24.68 27.35 2.41
C ASN A 179 23.44 27.21 1.52
N GLU A 180 23.63 27.25 0.20
CA GLU A 180 22.52 27.06 -0.75
C GLU A 180 21.90 25.66 -0.66
N LEU A 181 22.70 24.62 -0.45
CA LEU A 181 22.21 23.26 -0.25
C LEU A 181 21.38 23.16 1.04
N ASP A 182 21.85 23.76 2.13
CA ASP A 182 21.15 23.78 3.42
C ASP A 182 19.80 24.51 3.31
N ASP A 183 19.76 25.64 2.59
CA ASP A 183 18.52 26.39 2.31
C ASP A 183 17.50 25.53 1.53
N VAL A 184 17.95 24.88 0.45
CA VAL A 184 17.09 24.00 -0.35
C VAL A 184 16.63 22.79 0.48
N GLN A 185 17.51 22.20 1.29
CA GLN A 185 17.16 21.10 2.17
C GLN A 185 16.10 21.50 3.20
N GLY A 186 16.24 22.70 3.78
CA GLY A 186 15.26 23.27 4.70
C GLY A 186 13.89 23.44 4.06
N LEU A 187 13.84 23.97 2.82
CA LEU A 187 12.59 24.13 2.07
C LEU A 187 11.89 22.78 1.81
N LEU A 188 12.64 21.76 1.37
CA LEU A 188 12.10 20.41 1.13
C LEU A 188 11.56 19.79 2.42
N LYS A 189 12.34 19.83 3.51
CA LYS A 189 11.94 19.27 4.82
C LYS A 189 10.71 19.96 5.40
N ASN A 190 10.62 21.29 5.30
CA ASN A 190 9.48 22.04 5.80
C ASN A 190 8.21 21.68 5.01
N PHE A 191 8.29 21.62 3.68
CA PHE A 191 7.17 21.20 2.84
C PHE A 191 6.70 19.79 3.19
N GLU A 192 7.65 18.85 3.37
CA GLU A 192 7.30 17.50 3.77
C GLU A 192 6.65 17.44 5.15
N HIS A 193 7.17 18.20 6.12
CA HIS A 193 6.65 18.24 7.48
C HIS A 193 5.20 18.77 7.52
N GLU A 194 4.93 19.85 6.79
CA GLU A 194 3.61 20.49 6.73
C GLU A 194 2.54 19.60 6.09
N HIS A 195 2.89 18.88 5.02
CA HIS A 195 1.89 18.19 4.20
C HIS A 195 1.76 16.70 4.46
N LYS A 196 2.76 16.05 5.06
CA LYS A 196 2.72 14.61 5.33
C LYS A 196 1.58 14.22 6.25
N ALA A 197 1.40 14.93 7.36
CA ALA A 197 0.33 14.62 8.32
C ALA A 197 -1.06 14.71 7.68
N ILE A 198 -1.31 15.80 6.93
CA ILE A 198 -2.56 16.05 6.22
C ILE A 198 -2.83 14.96 5.18
N PHE A 199 -1.81 14.59 4.39
CA PHE A 199 -1.94 13.52 3.41
C PHE A 199 -2.27 12.17 4.08
N MET A 200 -1.57 11.82 5.16
CA MET A 200 -1.78 10.56 5.86
C MET A 200 -3.19 10.45 6.47
N ASP A 201 -3.68 11.54 7.05
CA ASP A 201 -5.02 11.60 7.62
C ASP A 201 -6.10 11.44 6.54
N PHE A 202 -5.96 12.13 5.41
CA PHE A 202 -6.89 11.99 4.30
C PHE A 202 -6.84 10.59 3.67
N PHE A 203 -5.64 10.03 3.49
CA PHE A 203 -5.45 8.67 3.00
C PHE A 203 -6.13 7.64 3.91
N LYS A 204 -5.94 7.78 5.24
CA LYS A 204 -6.57 6.93 6.24
C LYS A 204 -8.09 7.01 6.17
N THR A 205 -8.64 8.22 6.10
CA THR A 205 -10.09 8.45 6.03
C THR A 205 -10.70 7.80 4.79
N VAL A 206 -10.09 7.97 3.61
CA VAL A 206 -10.57 7.34 2.37
C VAL A 206 -10.45 5.83 2.44
N LYS A 207 -9.34 5.31 2.97
CA LYS A 207 -9.12 3.88 3.17
C LYS A 207 -10.20 3.27 4.07
N GLU A 208 -10.45 3.84 5.24
CA GLU A 208 -11.44 3.32 6.19
C GLU A 208 -12.85 3.34 5.60
N LYS A 209 -13.21 4.39 4.86
CA LYS A 209 -14.49 4.46 4.16
C LYS A 209 -14.63 3.37 3.09
N LEU A 210 -13.58 3.15 2.28
CA LEU A 210 -13.60 2.13 1.25
C LEU A 210 -13.64 0.72 1.84
N ASP A 211 -12.88 0.49 2.91
CA ASP A 211 -12.86 -0.78 3.64
C ASP A 211 -14.27 -1.12 4.14
N TYR A 212 -14.93 -0.19 4.82
CA TYR A 212 -16.32 -0.34 5.24
C TYR A 212 -17.25 -0.66 4.07
N GLN A 213 -17.18 0.11 2.97
CA GLN A 213 -18.04 -0.12 1.81
C GLN A 213 -17.81 -1.49 1.16
N TYR A 214 -16.56 -1.96 1.09
CA TYR A 214 -16.22 -3.28 0.57
C TYR A 214 -16.77 -4.37 1.47
N THR A 215 -16.53 -4.29 2.77
CA THR A 215 -16.99 -5.29 3.74
C THR A 215 -18.51 -5.40 3.75
N GLN A 216 -19.22 -4.27 3.74
CA GLN A 216 -20.69 -4.25 3.69
C GLN A 216 -21.22 -4.83 2.38
N SER A 217 -20.65 -4.45 1.24
CA SER A 217 -21.05 -5.00 -0.07
C SER A 217 -20.82 -6.50 -0.12
N LEU A 218 -19.65 -6.97 0.32
CA LEU A 218 -19.31 -8.38 0.36
C LEU A 218 -20.24 -9.18 1.30
N SER A 219 -20.55 -8.65 2.47
CA SER A 219 -21.51 -9.26 3.40
C SER A 219 -22.90 -9.36 2.79
N PHE A 220 -23.41 -8.28 2.21
CA PHE A 220 -24.73 -8.26 1.58
C PHE A 220 -24.83 -9.29 0.43
N PHE A 221 -23.97 -9.18 -0.59
CA PHE A 221 -24.01 -10.08 -1.74
C PHE A 221 -23.68 -11.51 -1.33
N GLY A 222 -22.77 -11.70 -0.38
CA GLY A 222 -22.44 -13.01 0.19
C GLY A 222 -23.63 -13.67 0.86
N PHE A 223 -24.41 -12.91 1.62
CA PHE A 223 -25.64 -13.38 2.27
C PHE A 223 -26.70 -13.75 1.23
N GLU A 224 -27.02 -12.85 0.29
CA GLU A 224 -28.04 -13.10 -0.75
C GLU A 224 -27.71 -14.30 -1.63
N PHE A 225 -26.46 -14.40 -2.08
CA PHE A 225 -26.00 -15.55 -2.85
C PHE A 225 -26.17 -16.85 -2.07
N ASN A 226 -25.79 -16.83 -0.80
CA ASN A 226 -25.84 -18.00 0.05
C ASN A 226 -27.28 -18.47 0.30
N GLU A 227 -28.19 -17.57 0.64
CA GLU A 227 -29.63 -17.84 0.76
C GLU A 227 -30.16 -18.51 -0.52
N LYS A 228 -29.90 -17.88 -1.68
CA LYS A 228 -30.37 -18.38 -2.97
C LYS A 228 -29.77 -19.73 -3.32
N LEU A 229 -28.47 -19.93 -3.08
CA LEU A 229 -27.77 -21.19 -3.31
C LEU A 229 -28.48 -22.33 -2.57
N PHE A 230 -28.75 -22.16 -1.27
CA PHE A 230 -29.38 -23.22 -0.49
C PHE A 230 -30.85 -23.45 -0.89
N ILE A 231 -31.61 -22.39 -1.18
CA ILE A 231 -32.99 -22.51 -1.68
C ILE A 231 -33.06 -23.28 -3.01
N ASP A 232 -32.19 -22.95 -3.96
CA ASP A 232 -32.17 -23.64 -5.26
C ASP A 232 -31.62 -25.06 -5.14
N SER A 233 -30.64 -25.30 -4.26
CA SER A 233 -30.13 -26.63 -3.94
C SER A 233 -31.18 -27.55 -3.33
N GLU A 234 -32.10 -27.05 -2.49
CA GLU A 234 -33.19 -27.85 -1.92
C GLU A 234 -34.14 -28.41 -3.00
N LYS A 235 -34.22 -27.78 -4.17
CA LYS A 235 -35.04 -28.27 -5.29
C LYS A 235 -34.38 -29.43 -6.05
N SER A 236 -33.07 -29.64 -5.87
CA SER A 236 -32.32 -30.67 -6.59
C SER A 236 -32.47 -32.05 -5.95
N ALA A 237 -32.90 -33.04 -6.73
CA ALA A 237 -33.00 -34.43 -6.29
C ALA A 237 -31.64 -35.02 -5.87
N SER A 238 -30.55 -34.64 -6.55
CA SER A 238 -29.19 -35.06 -6.21
C SER A 238 -28.77 -34.54 -4.84
N VAL A 239 -29.06 -33.27 -4.54
CA VAL A 239 -28.78 -32.68 -3.21
C VAL A 239 -29.64 -33.34 -2.14
N GLN A 240 -30.93 -33.61 -2.40
CA GLN A 240 -31.78 -34.32 -1.43
C GLN A 240 -31.28 -35.74 -1.13
N LYS A 241 -30.78 -36.45 -2.15
CA LYS A 241 -30.15 -37.75 -1.96
C LYS A 241 -28.89 -37.64 -1.10
N PHE A 242 -28.01 -36.68 -1.41
CA PHE A 242 -26.82 -36.40 -0.60
C PHE A 242 -27.16 -36.09 0.87
N LYS A 243 -28.17 -35.23 1.14
CA LYS A 243 -28.61 -34.92 2.50
C LYS A 243 -29.02 -36.17 3.28
N LYS A 244 -29.77 -37.07 2.64
CA LYS A 244 -30.19 -38.35 3.24
C LYS A 244 -28.99 -39.24 3.56
N GLU A 245 -28.07 -39.39 2.61
CA GLU A 245 -26.86 -40.21 2.77
C GLU A 245 -25.92 -39.64 3.86
N ALA A 246 -25.80 -38.33 3.94
CA ALA A 246 -25.00 -37.62 4.94
C ALA A 246 -25.70 -37.48 6.31
N ASN A 247 -26.90 -38.03 6.50
CA ASN A 247 -27.71 -37.93 7.72
C ASN A 247 -27.96 -36.48 8.20
N ILE A 248 -28.11 -35.53 7.25
CA ILE A 248 -28.43 -34.13 7.56
C ILE A 248 -29.94 -33.99 7.74
N LYS A 249 -30.39 -33.55 8.93
CA LYS A 249 -31.82 -33.41 9.27
C LYS A 249 -32.37 -32.01 8.92
N GLY A 250 -33.58 -31.97 8.34
CA GLY A 250 -34.31 -30.75 7.96
C GLY A 250 -33.70 -30.00 6.77
N ASP A 251 -34.07 -28.72 6.60
CA ASP A 251 -33.63 -27.90 5.46
C ASP A 251 -32.14 -27.55 5.54
N LEU A 252 -31.42 -27.68 4.43
CA LEU A 252 -30.00 -27.34 4.37
C LEU A 252 -29.86 -25.83 4.25
N ASN A 253 -29.08 -25.25 5.14
CA ASN A 253 -28.71 -23.85 5.13
C ASN A 253 -27.22 -23.72 5.46
N LEU A 254 -26.70 -22.49 5.43
CA LEU A 254 -25.29 -22.22 5.72
C LEU A 254 -24.85 -22.78 7.06
N CYS A 255 -25.65 -22.64 8.12
CA CYS A 255 -25.26 -23.10 9.44
C CYS A 255 -25.21 -24.62 9.54
N LYS A 256 -26.14 -25.34 8.91
CA LYS A 256 -26.05 -26.80 8.82
C LYS A 256 -24.90 -27.25 7.93
N TYR A 257 -24.60 -26.52 6.86
CA TYR A 257 -23.42 -26.79 6.03
C TYR A 257 -22.13 -26.60 6.82
N VAL A 258 -22.01 -25.51 7.59
CA VAL A 258 -20.87 -25.23 8.46
C VAL A 258 -20.72 -26.35 9.49
N GLU A 259 -21.81 -26.79 10.14
CA GLU A 259 -21.79 -27.91 11.08
C GLU A 259 -21.35 -29.23 10.44
N TYR A 260 -21.84 -29.52 9.23
CA TYR A 260 -21.44 -30.70 8.48
C TYR A 260 -19.97 -30.62 8.06
N TYR A 261 -19.53 -29.50 7.47
CA TYR A 261 -18.15 -29.26 7.06
C TYR A 261 -17.22 -29.47 8.26
N LEU A 262 -17.54 -28.85 9.39
CA LEU A 262 -16.78 -28.94 10.63
C LEU A 262 -16.62 -30.35 11.19
N LYS A 263 -17.64 -31.21 11.06
CA LYS A 263 -17.55 -32.61 11.49
C LYS A 263 -16.58 -33.42 10.64
N ASN A 264 -16.31 -32.97 9.42
CA ASN A 264 -15.51 -33.68 8.42
C ASN A 264 -14.14 -33.02 8.17
N VAL A 265 -13.82 -31.91 8.84
CA VAL A 265 -12.51 -31.25 8.73
C VAL A 265 -11.45 -31.99 9.56
N ASN A 266 -10.29 -32.24 8.95
CA ASN A 266 -9.13 -32.79 9.64
C ASN A 266 -8.68 -31.85 10.78
N PRO A 267 -8.53 -32.34 12.04
CA PRO A 267 -8.02 -31.55 13.17
C PRO A 267 -6.74 -30.77 12.87
N ASP A 268 -5.84 -31.32 12.05
CA ASP A 268 -4.57 -30.69 11.67
C ASP A 268 -4.77 -29.44 10.78
N ALA A 269 -5.88 -29.35 10.05
CA ALA A 269 -6.23 -28.18 9.24
C ALA A 269 -6.67 -26.97 10.08
N ILE A 270 -6.89 -27.16 11.39
CA ILE A 270 -7.31 -26.14 12.37
C ILE A 270 -6.10 -25.58 13.14
N ALA A 271 -4.87 -25.98 12.80
CA ALA A 271 -3.64 -25.49 13.43
C ALA A 271 -3.38 -23.98 13.16
N ASP A 272 -3.91 -23.44 12.07
CA ASP A 272 -3.80 -22.02 11.73
C ASP A 272 -4.71 -21.17 12.63
N LYS A 273 -4.12 -20.16 13.28
CA LYS A 273 -4.80 -19.30 14.25
C LYS A 273 -5.94 -18.51 13.61
N ASP A 274 -5.73 -17.92 12.43
CA ASP A 274 -6.73 -17.10 11.76
C ASP A 274 -7.90 -17.97 11.28
N LYS A 275 -7.62 -19.17 10.76
CA LYS A 275 -8.67 -20.15 10.42
C LYS A 275 -9.48 -20.55 11.63
N LYS A 276 -8.83 -20.82 12.77
CA LYS A 276 -9.51 -21.19 14.03
C LYS A 276 -10.40 -20.06 14.55
N GLU A 277 -9.96 -18.80 14.46
CA GLU A 277 -10.76 -17.65 14.86
C GLU A 277 -12.02 -17.50 13.98
N LYS A 278 -11.86 -17.56 12.64
CA LYS A 278 -13.01 -17.56 11.71
C LYS A 278 -13.98 -18.71 11.98
N LEU A 279 -13.44 -19.90 12.27
CA LEU A 279 -14.22 -21.08 12.60
C LEU A 279 -15.10 -20.87 13.83
N ASN A 280 -14.52 -20.33 14.90
CA ASN A 280 -15.22 -20.06 16.14
C ASN A 280 -16.28 -18.96 15.95
N ALA A 281 -15.95 -17.94 15.16
CA ALA A 281 -16.89 -16.87 14.83
C ALA A 281 -18.07 -17.39 13.99
N ALA A 282 -17.83 -18.28 13.02
CA ALA A 282 -18.89 -18.95 12.25
C ALA A 282 -19.80 -19.80 13.15
N LYS A 283 -19.22 -20.57 14.08
CA LYS A 283 -19.98 -21.35 15.07
C LYS A 283 -20.85 -20.44 15.96
N GLN A 284 -20.28 -19.33 16.44
CA GLN A 284 -20.99 -18.40 17.31
C GLN A 284 -22.15 -17.74 16.56
N TYR A 285 -21.94 -17.27 15.33
CA TYR A 285 -23.01 -16.76 14.47
C TYR A 285 -24.14 -17.78 14.34
N CYS A 286 -23.83 -19.02 13.99
CA CYS A 286 -24.84 -20.06 13.81
C CYS A 286 -25.58 -20.43 15.09
N LYS A 287 -24.91 -20.37 16.25
CA LYS A 287 -25.56 -20.52 17.54
C LYS A 287 -26.56 -19.39 17.79
N ASN A 288 -26.17 -18.14 17.53
CA ASN A 288 -27.04 -16.97 17.70
C ASN A 288 -28.27 -17.03 16.80
N ILE A 289 -28.13 -17.47 15.54
CA ILE A 289 -29.26 -17.64 14.62
C ILE A 289 -30.27 -18.66 15.17
N LYS A 290 -29.80 -19.82 15.63
CA LYS A 290 -30.67 -20.85 16.23
C LYS A 290 -31.38 -20.34 17.48
N GLU A 291 -30.70 -19.57 18.31
CA GLU A 291 -31.32 -18.96 19.49
C GLU A 291 -32.42 -17.96 19.12
N ARG A 292 -32.23 -17.17 18.05
CA ARG A 292 -33.27 -16.28 17.50
C ARG A 292 -34.47 -17.05 16.95
N GLU A 293 -34.22 -18.12 16.19
CA GLU A 293 -35.28 -18.97 15.62
C GLU A 293 -36.12 -19.69 16.69
N ASN A 294 -35.54 -19.99 17.86
CA ASN A 294 -36.25 -20.62 18.98
C ASN A 294 -37.01 -19.64 19.89
N LEU A 295 -36.83 -18.33 19.70
CA LEU A 295 -37.52 -17.28 20.46
C LEU A 295 -38.84 -16.83 19.82
N PHE A 296 -39.16 -17.34 18.62
CA PHE A 296 -40.41 -17.12 17.88
C PHE A 296 -41.10 -18.46 17.60
#